data_AF-A0A650FWT7-F1
#
_entry.id   AF-A0A650FWT7-F1
#
_cell.length_a   1.000
_cell.length_b   1.000
_cell.length_c   1.000
_cell.angle_alpha   90.00
_cell.angle_beta   90.00
_cell.angle_gamma   90.00
#
_symmetry.space_group_name_H-M   'P 1'
#
loop_
_entity.id
_entity.type
_entity.pdbx_description
1 polymer ?
#
loop_
_entity_poly.entity_id
_entity_poly.type
_entity_poly.pdbx_seq_one_letter_code
_entity_poly.pdbx_strand_id
1 'polypeptide(L)'
;VLAGFFSGGNWLTGTLAYNNFTSVQQILEEGDKADAIWNITNSFLNPYDKDFSKTLARWTAIGSQVQGKRDAGFNVTITDLWSRALAYGWFPTLPNAGAGLTWSSLRDNEIFMNGEMPMPISVADGRYPGTTVINLNATVFEMTPFEIGSWDPSLNAFSDIKYLGTQVTDGKPETERCINGFDDASFIMGTSSSLFNEFTMSNDSAVAYTYLNTLSSTLVKGIDKENNDIAMYAPNPFKGSKYVDSNYTTSIVDSDSLFLVDGGED
;
A
#
# COMPACT_ATOMS: atom_id res chain seq x y z
N VAL A 1 11.97 13.03 14.83
CA VAL A 1 12.09 12.04 13.74
C VAL A 1 11.25 10.83 14.16
N LEU A 2 10.08 10.65 13.54
CA LEU A 2 9.41 9.36 13.54
C LEU A 2 10.15 8.54 12.48
N ALA A 3 11.02 7.62 12.91
CA ALA A 3 11.87 6.84 12.00
C ALA A 3 11.07 5.66 11.42
N GLY A 4 11.33 5.34 10.15
CA GLY A 4 10.56 4.41 9.29
C GLY A 4 9.86 3.28 10.02
N PHE A 5 8.56 3.18 9.82
CA PHE A 5 7.74 2.13 10.41
C PHE A 5 7.30 1.15 9.34
N PHE A 6 7.32 -0.13 9.70
CA PHE A 6 6.76 -1.23 8.92
C PHE A 6 5.53 -1.80 9.65
N SER A 7 4.66 -2.46 8.90
CA SER A 7 3.50 -3.17 9.44
C SER A 7 2.60 -2.30 10.33
N GLY A 8 2.25 -2.76 11.53
CA GLY A 8 1.39 -2.02 12.47
C GLY A 8 1.91 -0.63 12.88
N GLY A 9 3.23 -0.38 12.84
CA GLY A 9 3.79 0.95 13.11
C GLY A 9 3.47 1.95 11.99
N ASN A 10 3.45 1.47 10.75
CA ASN A 10 3.05 2.28 9.60
C ASN A 10 1.55 2.60 9.66
N TRP A 11 0.74 1.64 10.10
CA TRP A 11 -0.69 1.86 10.32
C TRP A 11 -0.92 2.96 11.37
N LEU A 12 -0.21 2.91 12.49
CA LEU A 12 -0.29 3.92 13.54
C LEU A 12 0.07 5.30 12.98
N THR A 13 1.26 5.46 12.44
CA THR A 13 1.75 6.77 12.00
C THR A 13 0.99 7.34 10.82
N GLY A 14 0.64 6.50 9.83
CA GLY A 14 -0.24 6.88 8.73
C GLY A 14 -1.63 7.29 9.21
N THR A 15 -2.25 6.51 10.10
CA THR A 15 -3.58 6.87 10.62
C THR A 15 -3.57 8.20 11.35
N LEU A 16 -2.58 8.46 12.22
CA LEU A 16 -2.47 9.74 12.91
C LEU A 16 -2.28 10.88 11.89
N ALA A 17 -1.37 10.71 10.94
CA ALA A 17 -1.04 11.74 9.96
C ALA A 17 -2.23 12.16 9.09
N TYR A 18 -3.00 11.19 8.61
CA TYR A 18 -4.09 11.42 7.65
C TYR A 18 -5.47 11.64 8.30
N ASN A 19 -5.56 11.61 9.63
CA ASN A 19 -6.75 12.03 10.38
C ASN A 19 -6.49 13.37 11.11
N ASN A 20 -6.03 14.38 10.36
CA ASN A 20 -5.73 15.73 10.86
C ASN A 20 -4.78 15.75 12.07
N PHE A 21 -3.76 14.88 12.05
CA PHE A 21 -2.80 14.75 13.14
C PHE A 21 -3.46 14.57 14.51
N THR A 22 -4.49 13.72 14.56
CA THR A 22 -5.14 13.31 15.81
C THR A 22 -4.15 12.65 16.78
N SER A 23 -4.54 12.53 18.06
CA SER A 23 -3.73 11.86 19.08
C SER A 23 -4.24 10.44 19.36
N VAL A 24 -3.34 9.57 19.83
CA VAL A 24 -3.70 8.22 20.30
C VAL A 24 -4.79 8.29 21.39
N GLN A 25 -4.67 9.24 22.32
CA GLN A 25 -5.65 9.42 23.39
C GLN A 25 -7.03 9.72 22.83
N GLN A 26 -7.13 10.64 21.87
CA GLN A 26 -8.40 11.00 21.26
C GLN A 26 -9.04 9.81 20.53
N ILE A 27 -8.25 9.03 19.78
CA ILE A 27 -8.77 7.83 19.12
C ILE A 27 -9.34 6.84 20.13
N LEU A 28 -8.64 6.60 21.25
CA LEU A 28 -9.08 5.67 22.29
C LEU A 28 -10.34 6.17 23.01
N GLU A 29 -10.43 7.46 23.31
CA GLU A 29 -11.62 8.07 23.93
C GLU A 29 -12.85 7.99 23.02
N GLU A 30 -12.65 7.95 21.70
CA GLU A 30 -13.71 7.81 20.70
C GLU A 30 -13.98 6.35 20.30
N GLY A 31 -13.29 5.37 20.90
CA GLY A 31 -13.28 3.96 20.51
C GLY A 31 -14.63 3.25 20.50
N ASP A 32 -15.60 3.75 21.27
CA ASP A 32 -16.96 3.19 21.35
C ASP A 32 -17.90 3.68 20.22
N LYS A 33 -17.45 4.62 19.39
CA LYS A 33 -18.24 5.12 18.26
C LYS A 33 -18.32 4.08 17.14
N ALA A 34 -19.45 4.09 16.41
CA ALA A 34 -19.64 3.20 15.26
C ALA A 34 -18.62 3.45 14.14
N ASP A 35 -18.13 4.69 14.01
CA ASP A 35 -17.11 5.17 13.08
C ASP A 35 -15.77 5.44 13.78
N ALA A 36 -15.50 4.76 14.89
CA ALA A 36 -14.22 4.89 15.59
C ALA A 36 -13.05 4.44 14.71
N ILE A 37 -12.00 5.25 14.71
CA ILE A 37 -10.69 4.87 14.18
C ILE A 37 -10.16 3.70 15.03
N TRP A 38 -9.56 2.70 14.36
CA TRP A 38 -9.10 1.44 14.96
C TRP A 38 -10.20 0.61 15.64
N ASN A 39 -11.43 0.66 15.12
CA ASN A 39 -12.44 -0.33 15.48
C ASN A 39 -12.06 -1.72 14.93
N ILE A 40 -11.25 -2.43 15.70
CA ILE A 40 -10.71 -3.77 15.41
C ILE A 40 -11.41 -4.87 16.23
N THR A 41 -12.57 -4.58 16.82
CA THR A 41 -13.33 -5.56 17.62
C THR A 41 -13.73 -6.78 16.78
N ASN A 42 -14.06 -6.54 15.51
CA ASN A 42 -14.31 -7.58 14.52
C ASN A 42 -13.16 -7.61 13.50
N SER A 43 -12.92 -8.78 12.91
CA SER A 43 -11.94 -8.94 11.83
C SER A 43 -12.29 -8.03 10.64
N PHE A 44 -11.27 -7.46 9.99
CA PHE A 44 -11.43 -6.73 8.72
C PHE A 44 -12.09 -7.57 7.62
N LEU A 45 -11.98 -8.91 7.69
CA LEU A 45 -12.61 -9.83 6.76
C LEU A 45 -14.11 -10.02 7.03
N ASN A 46 -14.52 -9.94 8.29
CA ASN A 46 -15.92 -10.03 8.71
C ASN A 46 -16.29 -8.91 9.72
N PRO A 47 -16.35 -7.65 9.27
CA PRO A 47 -16.41 -6.49 10.16
C PRO A 47 -17.76 -6.33 10.87
N TYR A 48 -18.81 -7.00 10.41
CA TYR A 48 -20.14 -6.94 11.00
C TYR A 48 -20.59 -8.26 11.64
N ASP A 49 -19.65 -9.17 11.94
CA ASP A 49 -19.86 -10.47 12.59
C ASP A 49 -21.04 -11.27 11.99
N LYS A 50 -22.24 -11.15 12.57
CA LYS A 50 -23.45 -11.88 12.16
C LYS A 50 -24.21 -11.24 11.00
N ASP A 51 -23.96 -9.96 10.69
CA ASP A 51 -24.65 -9.25 9.61
C ASP A 51 -23.92 -9.45 8.28
N PHE A 52 -24.11 -10.64 7.70
CA PHE A 52 -23.49 -11.03 6.43
C PHE A 52 -23.86 -10.07 5.28
N SER A 53 -25.07 -9.50 5.29
CA SER A 53 -25.51 -8.56 4.25
C SER A 53 -24.68 -7.28 4.27
N LYS A 54 -24.36 -6.73 5.45
CA LYS A 54 -23.45 -5.57 5.55
C LYS A 54 -22.01 -5.92 5.21
N THR A 55 -21.52 -7.09 5.62
CA THR A 55 -20.18 -7.57 5.23
C THR A 55 -20.07 -7.69 3.70
N LEU A 56 -21.07 -8.31 3.05
CA LEU A 56 -21.12 -8.44 1.59
C LEU A 56 -21.23 -7.07 0.90
N ALA A 57 -22.04 -6.15 1.43
CA ALA A 57 -22.14 -4.79 0.89
C ALA A 57 -20.80 -4.05 0.94
N ARG A 58 -20.06 -4.16 2.05
CA ARG A 58 -18.71 -3.57 2.17
C ARG A 58 -17.74 -4.18 1.15
N TRP A 59 -17.68 -5.50 1.06
CA TRP A 59 -16.81 -6.18 0.09
C TRP A 59 -17.18 -5.85 -1.36
N THR A 60 -18.47 -5.72 -1.68
CA THR A 60 -18.93 -5.30 -3.01
C THR A 60 -18.44 -3.89 -3.34
N ALA A 61 -18.51 -2.95 -2.38
CA ALA A 61 -17.99 -1.59 -2.56
C ALA A 61 -16.46 -1.59 -2.75
N ILE A 62 -15.72 -2.35 -1.94
CA ILE A 62 -14.27 -2.53 -2.09
C ILE A 62 -13.93 -3.11 -3.48
N GLY A 63 -14.63 -4.16 -3.89
CA GLY A 63 -14.44 -4.78 -5.20
C GLY A 63 -14.67 -3.79 -6.35
N SER A 64 -15.70 -2.94 -6.25
CA SER A 64 -15.94 -1.89 -7.24
C SER A 64 -14.83 -0.83 -7.28
N GLN A 65 -14.24 -0.47 -6.14
CA GLN A 65 -13.11 0.48 -6.08
C GLN A 65 -11.87 -0.11 -6.76
N VAL A 66 -11.52 -1.36 -6.44
CA VAL A 66 -10.38 -2.06 -7.03
C VAL A 66 -10.59 -2.32 -8.52
N GLN A 67 -11.82 -2.69 -8.92
CA GLN A 67 -12.18 -2.80 -10.33
C GLN A 67 -12.02 -1.46 -11.06
N GLY A 68 -12.30 -0.32 -10.42
CA GLY A 68 -12.06 1.00 -10.97
C GLY A 68 -10.58 1.27 -11.29
N LYS A 69 -9.65 0.89 -10.39
CA LYS A 69 -8.20 0.95 -10.66
C LYS A 69 -7.82 0.11 -11.88
N ARG A 70 -8.40 -1.07 -12.00
CA ARG A 70 -8.20 -1.95 -13.15
C ARG A 70 -8.74 -1.37 -14.45
N ASP A 71 -9.96 -0.85 -14.44
CA ASP A 71 -10.61 -0.25 -15.61
C ASP A 71 -9.86 1.00 -16.09
N ALA A 72 -9.10 1.66 -15.19
CA ALA A 72 -8.17 2.73 -15.52
C ALA A 72 -6.85 2.24 -16.17
N GLY A 73 -6.65 0.93 -16.31
CA GLY A 73 -5.50 0.32 -17.01
C GLY A 73 -4.39 -0.19 -16.10
N PHE A 74 -4.56 -0.16 -14.78
CA PHE A 74 -3.54 -0.62 -13.83
C PHE A 74 -3.75 -2.07 -13.41
N ASN A 75 -2.66 -2.78 -13.15
CA ASN A 75 -2.76 -4.10 -12.54
C ASN A 75 -3.25 -4.00 -11.09
N VAL A 76 -3.95 -5.04 -10.66
CA VAL A 76 -4.53 -5.15 -9.31
C VAL A 76 -4.22 -6.52 -8.73
N THR A 77 -3.93 -6.55 -7.43
CA THR A 77 -3.57 -7.74 -6.65
C THR A 77 -4.48 -7.89 -5.43
N ILE A 78 -4.28 -8.93 -4.61
CA ILE A 78 -5.01 -9.08 -3.34
C ILE A 78 -4.66 -7.94 -2.38
N THR A 79 -3.44 -7.38 -2.47
CA THR A 79 -3.03 -6.22 -1.67
C THR A 79 -3.97 -5.03 -1.88
N ASP A 80 -4.50 -4.79 -3.08
CA ASP A 80 -5.47 -3.72 -3.31
C ASP A 80 -6.74 -3.91 -2.46
N LEU A 81 -7.29 -5.13 -2.46
CA LEU A 81 -8.48 -5.47 -1.67
C LEU A 81 -8.22 -5.38 -0.16
N TRP A 82 -7.06 -5.90 0.27
CA TRP A 82 -6.63 -5.85 1.66
C TRP A 82 -6.46 -4.41 2.16
N SER A 83 -5.76 -3.59 1.38
CA SER A 83 -5.53 -2.17 1.69
C SER A 83 -6.84 -1.41 1.82
N ARG A 84 -7.79 -1.62 0.90
CA ARG A 84 -9.12 -1.01 0.98
C ARG A 84 -9.94 -1.52 2.17
N ALA A 85 -9.80 -2.79 2.56
CA ALA A 85 -10.46 -3.32 3.75
C ALA A 85 -9.91 -2.68 5.04
N LEU A 86 -8.59 -2.52 5.14
CA LEU A 86 -7.92 -1.84 6.24
C LEU A 86 -8.31 -0.36 6.33
N ALA A 87 -8.48 0.31 5.19
CA ALA A 87 -8.89 1.72 5.14
C ALA A 87 -10.17 2.00 5.94
N TYR A 88 -11.11 1.06 6.05
CA TYR A 88 -12.31 1.22 6.87
C TYR A 88 -12.05 1.31 8.37
N GLY A 89 -10.91 0.81 8.85
CA GLY A 89 -10.48 1.00 10.24
C GLY A 89 -9.64 2.27 10.45
N TRP A 90 -9.03 2.80 9.40
CA TRP A 90 -8.13 3.96 9.49
C TRP A 90 -8.81 5.27 9.16
N PHE A 91 -9.72 5.27 8.18
CA PHE A 91 -10.41 6.44 7.66
C PHE A 91 -11.94 6.29 7.68
N PRO A 92 -12.56 5.77 8.76
CA PRO A 92 -13.99 5.44 8.81
C PRO A 92 -14.91 6.64 8.57
N THR A 93 -14.45 7.84 8.90
CA THR A 93 -15.21 9.10 8.78
C THR A 93 -15.15 9.70 7.37
N LEU A 94 -14.22 9.25 6.52
CA LEU A 94 -14.08 9.73 5.16
C LEU A 94 -15.02 8.97 4.22
N PRO A 95 -15.55 9.63 3.16
CA PRO A 95 -16.34 8.96 2.13
C PRO A 95 -15.62 7.73 1.59
N ASN A 96 -16.32 6.59 1.54
CA ASN A 96 -15.77 5.32 1.05
C ASN A 96 -14.47 4.89 1.75
N ALA A 97 -14.30 5.26 3.02
CA ALA A 97 -13.09 5.02 3.79
C ALA A 97 -11.83 5.62 3.15
N GLY A 98 -11.93 6.87 2.68
CA GLY A 98 -10.79 7.59 2.09
C GLY A 98 -10.40 7.06 0.72
N ALA A 99 -11.34 6.55 -0.08
CA ALA A 99 -11.03 6.18 -1.47
C ALA A 99 -10.61 7.43 -2.25
N GLY A 100 -9.38 7.43 -2.78
CA GLY A 100 -8.80 8.60 -3.46
C GLY A 100 -8.06 9.57 -2.53
N LEU A 101 -7.94 9.26 -1.24
CA LEU A 101 -6.99 9.93 -0.36
C LEU A 101 -5.57 9.50 -0.77
N THR A 102 -4.75 10.43 -1.24
CA THR A 102 -3.39 10.10 -1.73
C THR A 102 -2.34 10.37 -0.68
N TRP A 103 -1.25 9.60 -0.69
CA TRP A 103 -0.11 9.79 0.20
C TRP A 103 0.61 11.13 -0.09
N SER A 104 0.64 11.55 -1.35
CA SER A 104 1.15 12.87 -1.72
C SER A 104 0.27 14.03 -1.26
N SER A 105 -1.02 13.83 -0.94
CA SER A 105 -1.91 14.92 -0.50
C SER A 105 -1.53 15.52 0.85
N LEU A 106 -0.73 14.80 1.66
CA LEU A 106 -0.24 15.35 2.92
C LEU A 106 0.65 16.58 2.71
N ARG A 107 1.28 16.74 1.53
CA ARG A 107 2.05 17.93 1.15
C ARG A 107 1.22 19.21 1.21
N ASP A 108 -0.09 19.11 0.99
CA ASP A 108 -1.02 20.23 0.95
C ASP A 108 -1.77 20.42 2.29
N ASN A 109 -1.48 19.61 3.31
CA ASN A 109 -2.08 19.71 4.64
C ASN A 109 -1.43 20.85 5.45
N GLU A 110 -2.23 21.74 6.03
CA GLU A 110 -1.72 22.91 6.77
C GLU A 110 -0.86 22.54 7.99
N ILE A 111 -1.25 21.51 8.75
CA ILE A 111 -0.49 21.02 9.92
C ILE A 111 0.89 20.51 9.46
N PHE A 112 0.93 19.80 8.33
CA PHE A 112 2.18 19.31 7.75
C PHE A 112 3.05 20.46 7.23
N MET A 113 2.48 21.39 6.48
CA MET A 113 3.19 22.56 5.93
C MET A 113 3.78 23.44 7.05
N ASN A 114 3.09 23.55 8.18
CA ASN A 114 3.56 24.32 9.34
C ASN A 114 4.63 23.59 10.17
N GLY A 115 4.95 22.33 9.85
CA GLY A 115 5.90 21.52 10.62
C GLY A 115 5.39 21.12 12.00
N GLU A 116 4.07 21.16 12.21
CA GLU A 116 3.42 20.80 13.48
C GLU A 116 3.31 19.29 13.67
N MET A 117 3.46 18.53 12.58
CA MET A 117 3.52 17.08 12.60
C MET A 117 4.82 16.56 11.96
N PRO A 118 5.40 15.46 12.45
CA PRO A 118 6.51 14.78 11.80
C PRO A 118 6.09 14.18 10.45
N MET A 119 7.02 14.13 9.50
CA MET A 119 6.81 13.45 8.22
C MET A 119 6.67 11.94 8.43
N PRO A 120 5.57 11.33 7.96
CA PRO A 120 5.44 9.88 7.99
C PRO A 120 6.38 9.24 6.97
N ILE A 121 6.97 8.12 7.35
CA ILE A 121 7.88 7.32 6.52
C ILE A 121 7.42 5.86 6.61
N SER A 122 7.02 5.30 5.47
CA SER A 122 6.64 3.90 5.33
C SER A 122 7.80 3.13 4.71
N VAL A 123 8.11 1.95 5.25
CA VAL A 123 9.18 1.08 4.75
C VAL A 123 8.61 -0.21 4.18
N ALA A 124 9.18 -0.71 3.09
CA ALA A 124 8.78 -1.96 2.43
C ALA A 124 10.00 -2.63 1.80
N ASP A 125 9.96 -3.95 1.64
CA ASP A 125 11.05 -4.69 0.97
C ASP A 125 10.72 -5.01 -0.48
N GLY A 126 11.74 -5.00 -1.33
CA GLY A 126 11.62 -5.35 -2.74
C GLY A 126 11.67 -6.85 -2.97
N ARG A 127 10.65 -7.40 -3.65
CA ARG A 127 10.72 -8.75 -4.22
C ARG A 127 11.25 -8.68 -5.64
N TYR A 128 12.30 -9.43 -5.93
CA TYR A 128 12.82 -9.51 -7.28
C TYR A 128 11.79 -10.17 -8.22
N PRO A 129 11.64 -9.67 -9.46
CA PRO A 129 10.73 -10.27 -10.44
C PRO A 129 11.01 -11.75 -10.66
N GLY A 130 9.95 -12.58 -10.65
CA GLY A 130 10.06 -14.02 -10.87
C GLY A 130 10.58 -14.82 -9.67
N THR A 131 10.81 -14.19 -8.51
CA THR A 131 11.09 -14.89 -7.25
C THR A 131 9.85 -14.92 -6.35
N THR A 132 9.73 -15.98 -5.56
CA THR A 132 8.70 -16.10 -4.51
C THR A 132 9.26 -15.82 -3.12
N VAL A 133 10.59 -15.82 -2.97
CA VAL A 133 11.30 -15.63 -1.70
C VAL A 133 11.88 -14.23 -1.65
N ILE A 134 11.68 -13.57 -0.50
CA ILE A 134 12.41 -12.36 -0.13
C ILE A 134 13.73 -12.81 0.48
N ASN A 135 14.85 -12.35 -0.09
CA ASN A 135 16.16 -12.67 0.45
C ASN A 135 16.50 -11.68 1.58
N LEU A 136 17.32 -12.11 2.55
CA LEU A 136 17.91 -11.23 3.58
C LEU A 136 18.65 -9.99 3.03
N ASN A 137 19.01 -10.02 1.74
CA ASN A 137 19.63 -8.90 1.02
C ASN A 137 18.63 -8.23 0.07
N ALA A 138 17.35 -8.16 0.46
CA ALA A 138 16.34 -7.46 -0.31
C ALA A 138 16.59 -5.95 -0.29
N THR A 139 16.25 -5.29 -1.39
CA THR A 139 16.32 -3.83 -1.48
C THR A 139 15.25 -3.23 -0.58
N VAL A 140 15.66 -2.44 0.40
CA VAL A 140 14.73 -1.72 1.29
C VAL A 140 14.24 -0.45 0.61
N PHE A 141 12.92 -0.27 0.53
CA PHE A 141 12.28 0.91 -0.03
C PHE A 141 11.71 1.81 1.06
N GLU A 142 11.91 3.11 0.90
CA GLU A 142 11.31 4.17 1.71
C GLU A 142 10.23 4.87 0.89
N MET A 143 9.09 5.14 1.52
CA MET A 143 7.96 5.90 0.97
C MET A 143 7.61 7.05 1.92
N THR A 144 7.84 8.28 1.45
CA THR A 144 7.46 9.52 2.12
C THR A 144 6.36 10.21 1.33
N PRO A 145 5.68 11.24 1.87
CA PRO A 145 4.73 12.02 1.08
C PRO A 145 5.34 12.58 -0.20
N PHE A 146 6.67 12.74 -0.28
CA PHE A 146 7.37 13.33 -1.43
C PHE A 146 7.86 12.30 -2.44
N GLU A 147 8.38 11.17 -1.97
CA GLU A 147 9.13 10.25 -2.82
C GLU A 147 9.02 8.80 -2.38
N ILE A 148 9.23 7.92 -3.33
CA ILE A 148 9.46 6.49 -3.13
C ILE A 148 10.81 6.14 -3.73
N GLY A 149 11.59 5.31 -3.05
CA GLY A 149 12.90 4.90 -3.56
C GLY A 149 13.71 4.11 -2.56
N SER A 150 14.99 3.95 -2.87
CA SER A 150 15.92 3.22 -2.02
C SER A 150 17.28 3.88 -2.03
N TRP A 151 17.90 3.91 -0.85
CA TRP A 151 19.31 4.26 -0.66
C TRP A 151 20.25 3.08 -0.91
N ASP A 152 19.71 1.86 -1.05
CA ASP A 152 20.51 0.66 -1.26
C ASP A 152 21.22 0.73 -2.63
N PRO A 153 22.51 0.36 -2.73
CA PRO A 153 23.24 0.30 -4.00
C PRO A 153 22.57 -0.54 -5.10
N SER A 154 21.68 -1.47 -4.74
CA SER A 154 20.86 -2.25 -5.66
C SER A 154 19.83 -1.43 -6.45
N LEU A 155 19.56 -0.18 -6.05
CA LEU A 155 18.71 0.75 -6.80
C LEU A 155 19.25 2.19 -6.78
N ASN A 156 19.55 2.72 -5.60
CA ASN A 156 20.10 4.06 -5.35
C ASN A 156 19.38 5.18 -6.13
N ALA A 157 18.05 5.15 -6.10
CA ALA A 157 17.21 6.07 -6.87
C ALA A 157 15.87 6.30 -6.15
N PHE A 158 15.32 7.50 -6.38
CA PHE A 158 14.03 7.95 -5.87
C PHE A 158 13.18 8.53 -7.00
N SER A 159 11.86 8.43 -6.86
CA SER A 159 10.85 8.96 -7.76
C SER A 159 9.76 9.67 -6.97
N ASP A 160 9.19 10.73 -7.54
CA ASP A 160 8.10 11.47 -6.88
C ASP A 160 6.85 10.58 -6.79
N ILE A 161 6.40 10.27 -5.57
CA ILE A 161 5.33 9.31 -5.32
C ILE A 161 3.99 9.76 -5.93
N LYS A 162 3.79 11.08 -6.12
CA LYS A 162 2.61 11.65 -6.76
C LYS A 162 2.42 11.15 -8.19
N TYR A 163 3.51 10.82 -8.88
CA TYR A 163 3.49 10.41 -10.28
C TYR A 163 3.59 8.90 -10.50
N LEU A 164 3.42 8.10 -9.43
CA LEU A 164 3.27 6.66 -9.56
C LEU A 164 2.16 6.31 -10.56
N GLY A 165 2.37 5.21 -11.29
CA GLY A 165 1.51 4.82 -12.41
C GLY A 165 1.87 5.49 -13.74
N THR A 166 2.77 6.47 -13.76
CA THR A 166 3.30 7.04 -15.01
C THR A 166 4.33 6.11 -15.63
N GLN A 167 4.21 5.85 -16.94
CA GLN A 167 5.23 5.09 -17.65
C GLN A 167 6.47 5.96 -17.86
N VAL A 168 7.60 5.49 -17.33
CA VAL A 168 8.88 6.20 -17.36
C VAL A 168 9.99 5.30 -17.90
N THR A 169 11.02 5.91 -18.44
CA THR A 169 12.32 5.26 -18.73
C THR A 169 13.43 6.21 -18.27
N ASP A 170 14.35 5.72 -17.44
CA ASP A 170 15.49 6.51 -16.90
C ASP A 170 15.01 7.81 -16.21
N GLY A 171 13.95 7.69 -15.40
CA GLY A 171 13.34 8.80 -14.64
C GLY A 171 12.57 9.82 -15.49
N LYS A 172 12.37 9.57 -16.79
CA LYS A 172 11.66 10.48 -17.69
C LYS A 172 10.35 9.85 -18.16
N PRO A 173 9.23 10.60 -18.13
CA PRO A 173 7.96 10.09 -18.63
C PRO A 173 8.03 9.85 -20.14
N GLU A 174 7.45 8.75 -20.60
CA GLU A 174 7.41 8.42 -22.04
C GLU A 174 6.45 9.31 -22.84
N THR A 175 5.55 10.02 -22.14
CA THR A 175 4.62 10.98 -22.72
C THR A 175 4.66 12.30 -21.95
N GLU A 176 4.07 13.36 -22.51
CA GLU A 176 3.92 14.65 -21.81
C GLU A 176 2.84 14.64 -20.70
N ARG A 177 2.23 13.48 -20.44
CA ARG A 177 1.19 13.30 -19.42
C ARG A 177 1.72 12.42 -18.30
N CYS A 178 1.65 12.93 -17.08
CA CYS A 178 1.88 12.14 -15.87
C CYS A 178 0.54 11.72 -15.26
N ILE A 179 0.50 10.51 -14.72
CA ILE A 179 -0.60 9.99 -13.92
C ILE A 179 -0.48 10.54 -12.49
N ASN A 180 -1.60 10.68 -11.81
CA ASN A 180 -1.67 11.01 -10.38
C ASN A 180 -2.77 10.17 -9.72
N GLY A 181 -2.67 9.96 -8.41
CA GLY A 181 -3.66 9.23 -7.61
C GLY A 181 -3.46 7.71 -7.54
N PHE A 182 -2.37 7.18 -8.11
CA PHE A 182 -1.97 5.79 -7.89
C PHE A 182 -1.53 5.57 -6.43
N ASP A 183 -0.95 6.60 -5.82
CA ASP A 183 -0.44 6.63 -4.45
C ASP A 183 -1.57 6.72 -3.40
N ASP A 184 -2.63 5.93 -3.54
CA ASP A 184 -3.68 5.82 -2.52
C ASP A 184 -3.04 5.51 -1.16
N ALA A 185 -3.34 6.33 -0.14
CA ALA A 185 -2.70 6.27 1.16
C ALA A 185 -2.91 4.91 1.82
N SER A 186 -4.08 4.27 1.62
CA SER A 186 -4.32 2.93 2.16
C SER A 186 -3.49 1.87 1.43
N PHE A 187 -3.20 2.04 0.13
CA PHE A 187 -2.35 1.12 -0.63
C PHE A 187 -0.88 1.24 -0.23
N ILE A 188 -0.37 2.46 -0.02
CA ILE A 188 0.97 2.68 0.54
C ILE A 188 1.09 2.06 1.94
N MET A 189 0.10 2.32 2.80
CA MET A 189 0.04 1.74 4.14
C MET A 189 -0.07 0.21 4.13
N GLY A 190 -0.87 -0.33 3.21
CA GLY A 190 -1.09 -1.76 3.03
C GLY A 190 0.08 -2.51 2.42
N THR A 191 0.87 -1.86 1.57
CA THR A 191 2.11 -2.42 0.97
C THR A 191 3.07 -2.87 2.05
N SER A 192 3.34 -1.99 3.01
CA SER A 192 4.18 -2.24 4.18
C SER A 192 3.57 -3.25 5.18
N SER A 193 2.47 -3.91 4.85
CA SER A 193 1.80 -4.92 5.69
C SER A 193 1.25 -6.10 4.88
N SER A 194 1.77 -6.28 3.65
CA SER A 194 1.37 -7.36 2.75
C SER A 194 2.15 -8.63 3.09
N LEU A 195 1.84 -9.23 4.24
CA LEU A 195 2.42 -10.49 4.76
C LEU A 195 1.87 -11.76 4.07
N PHE A 196 1.27 -11.64 2.88
CA PHE A 196 0.58 -12.78 2.24
C PHE A 196 1.54 -13.74 1.51
N ASN A 197 2.82 -13.35 1.39
CA ASN A 197 3.88 -14.11 0.74
C ASN A 197 4.68 -15.00 1.73
N GLU A 198 4.41 -14.93 3.03
CA GLU A 198 5.20 -15.65 4.04
C GLU A 198 4.93 -17.17 3.93
N PHE A 199 5.96 -17.95 3.61
CA PHE A 199 5.90 -19.43 3.52
C PHE A 199 5.58 -20.11 4.86
N THR A 200 5.59 -19.36 5.95
CA THR A 200 5.19 -19.75 7.31
C THR A 200 3.82 -19.19 7.69
N MET A 201 2.88 -19.14 6.73
CA MET A 201 1.50 -18.75 7.03
C MET A 201 1.00 -19.51 8.26
N SER A 202 0.78 -18.78 9.36
CA SER A 202 -0.07 -19.26 10.43
C SER A 202 -1.42 -19.67 9.82
N ASN A 203 -2.14 -20.61 10.44
CA ASN A 203 -3.44 -21.06 9.93
C ASN A 203 -4.40 -19.87 9.65
N ASP A 204 -4.30 -18.80 10.43
CA ASP A 204 -5.15 -17.61 10.29
C ASP A 204 -4.79 -16.78 9.04
N SER A 205 -3.50 -16.60 8.74
CA SER A 205 -3.06 -15.92 7.51
C SER A 205 -3.47 -16.68 6.25
N ALA A 206 -3.38 -18.02 6.27
CA ALA A 206 -3.80 -18.87 5.15
C ALA A 206 -5.31 -18.80 4.89
N VAL A 207 -6.11 -18.74 5.96
CA VAL A 207 -7.56 -18.52 5.88
C VAL A 207 -7.86 -17.15 5.30
N ALA A 208 -7.17 -16.10 5.78
CA ALA A 208 -7.34 -14.74 5.28
C ALA A 208 -7.04 -14.65 3.77
N TYR A 209 -5.91 -15.20 3.33
CA TYR A 209 -5.53 -15.24 1.93
C TYR A 209 -6.54 -16.00 1.08
N THR A 210 -6.98 -17.19 1.52
CA THR A 210 -7.98 -17.99 0.79
C THR A 210 -9.30 -17.24 0.64
N TYR A 211 -9.74 -16.58 1.71
CA TYR A 211 -10.95 -15.77 1.71
C TYR A 211 -10.83 -14.58 0.75
N LEU A 212 -9.73 -13.82 0.85
CA LEU A 212 -9.44 -12.69 -0.03
C LEU A 212 -9.33 -13.13 -1.49
N ASN A 213 -8.62 -14.22 -1.80
CA ASN A 213 -8.50 -14.74 -3.15
C ASN A 213 -9.86 -15.19 -3.73
N THR A 214 -10.73 -15.75 -2.90
CA THR A 214 -12.10 -16.10 -3.32
C THR A 214 -12.91 -14.84 -3.65
N LEU A 215 -12.88 -13.84 -2.76
CA LEU A 215 -13.52 -12.56 -2.99
C LEU A 215 -12.97 -11.86 -4.23
N SER A 216 -11.65 -11.89 -4.39
CA SER A 216 -10.93 -11.26 -5.49
C SER A 216 -11.40 -11.84 -6.84
N SER A 217 -11.46 -13.17 -6.96
CA SER A 217 -11.95 -13.85 -8.15
C SER A 217 -13.43 -13.58 -8.47
N THR A 218 -14.22 -13.24 -7.45
CA THR A 218 -15.66 -13.00 -7.58
C THR A 218 -15.98 -11.54 -7.90
N LEU A 219 -15.27 -10.61 -7.25
CA LEU A 219 -15.59 -9.19 -7.23
C LEU A 219 -14.76 -8.38 -8.25
N VAL A 220 -13.57 -8.87 -8.60
CA VAL A 220 -12.64 -8.16 -9.48
C VAL A 220 -12.27 -9.08 -10.64
N LYS A 221 -12.60 -8.66 -11.86
CA LYS A 221 -12.29 -9.45 -13.05
C LYS A 221 -10.79 -9.37 -13.33
N GLY A 222 -10.16 -10.52 -13.53
CA GLY A 222 -8.84 -10.67 -14.15
C GLY A 222 -7.62 -10.31 -13.29
N ILE A 223 -7.74 -10.36 -11.96
CA ILE A 223 -6.60 -10.18 -11.04
C ILE A 223 -5.35 -10.91 -11.52
N ASP A 224 -4.20 -10.29 -11.32
CA ASP A 224 -2.90 -10.87 -11.67
C ASP A 224 -2.72 -12.17 -10.90
N LYS A 225 -2.70 -13.31 -11.58
CA LYS A 225 -2.66 -14.63 -10.91
C LYS A 225 -1.26 -15.05 -10.51
N GLU A 226 -0.23 -14.43 -11.08
CA GLU A 226 1.16 -14.81 -10.87
C GLU A 226 1.78 -14.05 -9.69
N ASN A 227 1.32 -12.80 -9.46
CA ASN A 227 1.78 -11.93 -8.39
C ASN A 227 0.60 -11.33 -7.59
N ASN A 228 -0.49 -12.08 -7.39
CA ASN A 228 -1.63 -11.58 -6.58
C ASN A 228 -1.29 -11.40 -5.10
N ASP A 229 -0.23 -12.02 -4.61
CA ASP A 229 0.18 -12.07 -3.21
C ASP A 229 1.00 -10.86 -2.72
N ILE A 230 1.31 -9.92 -3.63
CA ILE A 230 2.24 -8.83 -3.38
C ILE A 230 1.67 -7.46 -3.80
N ALA A 231 2.21 -6.38 -3.22
CA ALA A 231 1.91 -5.04 -3.71
C ALA A 231 2.65 -4.80 -5.03
N MET A 232 1.89 -4.57 -6.10
CA MET A 232 2.46 -4.31 -7.43
C MET A 232 2.32 -2.84 -7.81
N TYR A 233 3.45 -2.23 -8.13
CA TYR A 233 3.61 -0.89 -8.65
C TYR A 233 3.94 -0.98 -10.13
N ALA A 234 2.90 -0.87 -10.96
CA ALA A 234 2.99 -1.00 -12.41
C ALA A 234 2.31 0.20 -13.08
N PRO A 235 2.97 0.89 -14.02
CA PRO A 235 4.37 0.71 -14.46
C PRO A 235 5.41 1.01 -13.38
N ASN A 236 6.58 0.37 -13.51
CA ASN A 236 7.72 0.52 -12.59
C ASN A 236 8.32 1.94 -12.65
N PRO A 237 8.36 2.68 -11.52
CA PRO A 237 8.91 4.03 -11.49
C PRO A 237 10.43 4.10 -11.68
N PHE A 238 11.13 2.97 -11.61
CA PHE A 238 12.59 2.88 -11.74
C PHE A 238 13.04 2.21 -13.05
N LYS A 239 12.12 1.97 -13.98
CA LYS A 239 12.42 1.33 -15.26
C LYS A 239 13.59 2.03 -15.97
N GLY A 240 14.63 1.27 -16.29
CA GLY A 240 15.82 1.77 -17.00
C GLY A 240 16.70 2.74 -16.21
N SER A 241 16.55 2.82 -14.89
CA SER A 241 17.45 3.60 -14.02
C SER A 241 18.89 3.06 -14.12
N LYS A 242 19.85 4.00 -14.15
CA LYS A 242 21.30 3.70 -14.31
C LYS A 242 22.10 3.82 -13.03
N TYR A 243 21.42 4.02 -11.90
CA TYR A 243 22.05 4.24 -10.60
C TYR A 243 22.34 2.96 -9.82
N VAL A 244 21.94 1.80 -10.36
CA VAL A 244 22.29 0.48 -9.82
C VAL A 244 23.80 0.29 -9.86
N ASP A 245 24.39 -0.02 -8.71
CA ASP A 245 25.81 -0.30 -8.62
C ASP A 245 26.17 -1.61 -9.33
N SER A 246 27.34 -1.63 -9.96
CA SER A 246 27.76 -2.69 -10.91
C SER A 246 27.84 -4.10 -10.31
N ASN A 247 27.90 -4.22 -8.99
CA ASN A 247 27.94 -5.50 -8.26
C ASN A 247 26.54 -6.05 -7.95
N TYR A 248 25.48 -5.32 -8.27
CA TYR A 248 24.09 -5.70 -8.00
C TYR A 248 23.33 -6.04 -9.28
N THR A 249 22.24 -6.77 -9.12
CA THR A 249 21.36 -7.17 -10.23
C THR A 249 20.55 -5.98 -10.74
N THR A 250 20.35 -5.89 -12.06
CA THR A 250 19.49 -4.88 -12.70
C THR A 250 18.03 -5.31 -12.77
N SER A 251 17.66 -6.46 -12.19
CA SER A 251 16.31 -7.04 -12.28
C SER A 251 15.19 -6.09 -11.85
N ILE A 252 15.41 -5.22 -10.85
CA ILE A 252 14.43 -4.20 -10.44
C ILE A 252 14.21 -3.20 -11.57
N VAL A 253 15.27 -2.67 -12.18
CA VAL A 253 15.17 -1.61 -13.20
C VAL A 253 14.83 -2.17 -14.59
N ASP A 254 15.06 -3.46 -14.83
CA ASP A 254 14.70 -4.15 -16.07
C ASP A 254 13.24 -4.61 -16.08
N SER A 255 12.59 -4.71 -14.92
CA SER A 255 11.19 -5.12 -14.80
C SER A 255 10.20 -4.03 -15.20
N ASP A 256 9.08 -4.42 -15.81
CA ASP A 256 7.95 -3.50 -16.08
C ASP A 256 7.14 -3.15 -14.82
N SER A 257 7.27 -3.94 -13.76
CA SER A 257 6.60 -3.77 -12.47
C SER A 257 7.59 -3.80 -11.32
N LEU A 258 7.36 -2.95 -10.33
CA LEU A 258 8.02 -3.01 -9.03
C LEU A 258 7.12 -3.79 -8.06
N PHE A 259 7.70 -4.73 -7.31
CA PHE A 259 6.97 -5.57 -6.38
C PHE A 259 7.47 -5.33 -4.96
N LEU A 260 6.58 -4.93 -4.06
CA LEU A 260 6.90 -4.55 -2.68
C LEU A 260 6.08 -5.36 -1.67
N VAL A 261 6.69 -5.68 -0.53
CA VAL A 261 6.10 -6.44 0.60
C VAL A 261 6.29 -5.70 1.93
N ASP A 262 5.82 -6.28 3.03
CA ASP A 262 6.12 -5.79 4.38
C ASP A 262 7.65 -5.72 4.60
N GLY A 263 8.12 -4.64 5.22
CA GLY A 263 9.54 -4.40 5.52
C GLY A 263 10.04 -5.10 6.78
N GLY A 264 9.18 -5.88 7.45
CA GLY A 264 9.55 -6.78 8.54
C GLY A 264 9.82 -8.22 8.10
N GLU A 265 9.96 -8.45 6.80
CA GLU A 265 10.22 -9.78 6.18
C GLU A 265 11.74 -10.08 6.06
N ASP A 266 12.60 -9.22 6.61
CA ASP A 266 14.07 -9.40 6.70
C ASP A 266 14.55 -10.16 7.97
#